data_AF-A0A1F5U799-F1
#
_entry.id   AF-A0A1F5U799-F1
#
_cell.length_a   1.000
_cell.length_b   1.000
_cell.length_c   1.000
_cell.angle_alpha   90.00
_cell.angle_beta   90.00
_cell.angle_gamma   90.00
#
_symmetry.space_group_name_H-M   'P 1'
#
loop_
_entity.id
_entity.type
_entity.pdbx_description
1 polymer ?
#
loop_
_entity_poly.entity_id
_entity_poly.type
_entity_poly.pdbx_seq_one_letter_code
_entity_poly.pdbx_strand_id
1 'polypeptide(L)'
;MARKYNYKTKKENGKNGTGAPSKYNSKYCADIVTFFADAPRWQLIDDSSSCGSQGDSTHSKKIPAQLPTFYNFAKKIGVNEDTIVVWAKVYPEFSAAYNAAKQEQKQWLIEVGASGLCPPASFIFIAKNITDMRDKTEQDINVKTFEHFKKEKDKYGI
;
A
#
# COMPACT_ATOMS: atom_id res chain seq x y z
N MET A 1 -9.09 5.94 29.89
CA MET A 1 -9.99 4.75 29.93
C MET A 1 -9.60 3.77 28.82
N ALA A 2 -8.81 2.75 29.12
CA ALA A 2 -8.46 1.70 28.14
C ALA A 2 -9.53 0.61 28.14
N ARG A 3 -10.23 0.43 27.02
CA ARG A 3 -11.21 -0.66 26.84
C ARG A 3 -10.45 -1.99 26.81
N LYS A 4 -10.57 -2.77 27.89
CA LYS A 4 -10.07 -4.15 27.97
C LYS A 4 -10.90 -5.03 27.03
N TYR A 5 -10.31 -5.51 25.94
CA TYR A 5 -10.94 -6.52 25.09
C TYR A 5 -10.60 -7.91 25.62
N ASN A 6 -11.63 -8.65 26.06
CA ASN A 6 -11.53 -9.99 26.62
C ASN A 6 -11.77 -11.02 25.49
N TYR A 7 -10.69 -11.65 25.00
CA TYR A 7 -10.81 -12.75 24.03
C TYR A 7 -10.91 -14.08 24.78
N LYS A 8 -12.13 -14.63 24.84
CA LYS A 8 -12.41 -15.99 25.31
C LYS A 8 -11.82 -17.02 24.34
N THR A 9 -10.90 -17.86 24.82
CA THR A 9 -10.48 -19.09 24.15
C THR A 9 -11.62 -20.11 24.22
N LYS A 10 -12.13 -20.56 23.07
CA LYS A 10 -13.22 -21.57 23.02
C LYS A 10 -12.68 -22.89 22.47
N LYS A 11 -12.95 -23.96 23.23
CA LYS A 11 -12.62 -25.38 23.00
C LYS A 11 -13.12 -25.90 21.65
N GLU A 12 -12.34 -26.84 21.12
CA GLU A 12 -12.56 -27.61 19.89
C GLU A 12 -13.84 -28.46 19.95
N ASN A 13 -14.63 -28.49 18.87
CA ASN A 13 -15.40 -29.66 18.41
C ASN A 13 -16.12 -29.39 17.06
N GLY A 14 -15.78 -30.20 16.05
CA GLY A 14 -16.71 -30.90 15.14
C GLY A 14 -17.53 -30.14 14.08
N LYS A 15 -17.23 -30.49 12.80
CA LYS A 15 -18.05 -30.51 11.57
C LYS A 15 -17.88 -29.36 10.56
N ASN A 16 -17.86 -29.79 9.30
CA ASN A 16 -17.30 -29.13 8.11
C ASN A 16 -18.20 -28.04 7.52
N GLY A 17 -17.60 -26.91 7.13
CA GLY A 17 -18.22 -25.85 6.36
C GLY A 17 -17.57 -24.50 6.67
N THR A 18 -17.00 -23.85 5.64
CA THR A 18 -16.47 -22.47 5.69
C THR A 18 -15.36 -22.17 6.70
N GLY A 19 -14.14 -22.53 6.28
CA GLY A 19 -12.89 -21.78 6.52
C GLY A 19 -12.60 -21.39 7.96
N ALA A 20 -12.11 -22.33 8.77
CA ALA A 20 -11.36 -21.97 9.96
C ALA A 20 -10.26 -20.97 9.54
N PRO A 21 -10.08 -19.84 10.25
CA PRO A 21 -8.98 -18.92 9.96
C PRO A 21 -7.70 -19.75 9.91
N SER A 22 -7.09 -19.79 8.73
CA SER A 22 -5.85 -20.51 8.46
C SER A 22 -4.92 -20.32 9.66
N LYS A 23 -4.48 -21.42 10.27
CA LYS A 23 -3.71 -21.36 11.51
C LYS A 23 -2.48 -20.47 11.29
N TYR A 24 -2.28 -19.49 12.17
CA TYR A 24 -1.12 -18.62 12.14
C TYR A 24 0.17 -19.44 12.32
N ASN A 25 1.23 -19.06 11.61
CA ASN A 25 2.56 -19.64 11.72
C ASN A 25 3.58 -18.50 11.76
N SER A 26 4.52 -18.54 12.71
CA SER A 26 5.56 -17.53 12.87
C SER A 26 6.46 -17.37 11.63
N LYS A 27 6.58 -18.41 10.79
CA LYS A 27 7.29 -18.33 9.50
C LYS A 27 6.77 -17.19 8.60
N TYR A 28 5.48 -16.88 8.68
CA TYR A 28 4.89 -15.82 7.87
C TYR A 28 5.43 -14.42 8.20
N CYS A 29 6.06 -14.23 9.36
CA CYS A 29 6.74 -12.97 9.70
C CYS A 29 7.95 -12.72 8.79
N ALA A 30 8.74 -13.76 8.51
CA ALA A 30 9.86 -13.65 7.57
C ALA A 30 9.33 -13.57 6.14
N ASP A 31 8.38 -14.44 5.78
CA ASP A 31 7.87 -14.53 4.42
C ASP A 31 7.22 -13.22 3.93
N ILE A 32 6.53 -12.47 4.81
CA ILE A 32 5.92 -11.19 4.42
C ILE A 32 6.98 -10.14 4.12
N VAL A 33 8.03 -10.04 4.94
CA VAL A 33 9.09 -9.04 4.73
C VAL A 33 9.85 -9.36 3.45
N THR A 34 10.26 -10.63 3.27
CA THR A 34 10.94 -11.09 2.05
C THR A 34 10.09 -10.86 0.80
N PHE A 35 8.77 -11.12 0.86
CA PHE A 35 7.89 -10.91 -0.29
C PHE A 35 7.86 -9.46 -0.78
N PHE A 36 7.84 -8.48 0.14
CA PHE A 36 7.83 -7.07 -0.24
C PHE A 36 9.24 -6.55 -0.60
N ALA A 37 10.27 -7.01 0.11
CA ALA A 37 11.65 -6.60 -0.16
C ALA A 37 12.16 -7.08 -1.53
N ASP A 38 11.86 -8.33 -1.90
CA ASP A 38 12.31 -8.96 -3.16
C ASP A 38 11.48 -8.53 -4.38
N ALA A 39 10.41 -7.75 -4.19
CA ALA A 39 9.55 -7.34 -5.29
C ALA A 39 10.34 -6.48 -6.30
N PRO A 40 10.41 -6.87 -7.59
CA PRO A 40 11.11 -6.06 -8.59
C PRO A 40 10.42 -4.71 -8.73
N ARG A 41 11.18 -3.65 -9.01
CA ARG A 41 10.64 -2.29 -9.19
C ARG A 41 10.26 -2.02 -10.64
N TRP A 42 11.04 -2.58 -11.56
CA TRP A 42 10.84 -2.45 -13.01
C TRP A 42 11.17 -3.76 -13.71
N GLN A 43 10.67 -3.89 -14.94
CA GLN A 43 10.96 -4.98 -15.86
C GLN A 43 11.43 -4.38 -17.18
N LEU A 44 12.35 -5.07 -17.85
CA LEU A 44 12.78 -4.76 -19.20
C LEU A 44 11.99 -5.66 -20.15
N ILE A 45 11.30 -5.07 -21.10
CA ILE A 45 10.63 -5.80 -22.19
C ILE A 45 11.36 -5.48 -23.47
N ASP A 46 11.73 -6.50 -24.22
CA ASP A 46 12.29 -6.33 -25.55
C ASP A 46 11.18 -5.90 -26.51
N ASP A 47 11.37 -4.76 -27.16
CA ASP A 47 10.44 -4.28 -28.19
C ASP A 47 10.75 -5.03 -29.48
N SER A 48 10.12 -6.19 -29.67
CA SER A 48 10.21 -6.94 -30.92
C SER A 48 9.30 -6.30 -31.97
N SER A 49 9.66 -5.10 -32.44
CA SER A 49 9.04 -4.51 -33.62
C SER A 49 9.56 -5.24 -34.86
N SER A 50 8.97 -6.39 -35.19
CA SER A 50 9.18 -7.05 -36.47
C SER A 50 8.44 -6.32 -37.58
N CYS A 51 9.03 -5.26 -38.11
CA CYS A 51 8.70 -4.78 -39.45
C CYS A 51 9.99 -4.63 -40.26
N GLY A 52 10.04 -5.36 -41.37
CA GLY A 52 11.27 -5.64 -42.11
C GLY A 52 11.98 -4.41 -42.68
N SER A 53 13.22 -4.67 -43.07
CA SER A 53 14.21 -3.79 -43.73
C SER A 53 15.36 -3.35 -42.82
N GLN A 54 16.36 -4.24 -42.74
CA GLN A 54 17.79 -3.94 -42.59
C GLN A 54 18.18 -2.88 -41.54
N GLY A 55 18.15 -3.29 -40.27
CA GLY A 55 18.69 -2.52 -39.15
C GLY A 55 18.24 -3.07 -37.81
N ASP A 56 18.79 -4.22 -37.40
CA ASP A 56 18.43 -4.94 -36.17
C ASP A 56 18.89 -4.14 -34.93
N SER A 57 18.06 -3.18 -34.51
CA SER A 57 18.27 -2.38 -33.31
C SER A 57 17.23 -2.80 -32.28
N THR A 58 17.61 -3.75 -31.42
CA THR A 58 16.76 -4.18 -30.30
C THR A 58 16.62 -3.02 -29.32
N HIS A 59 15.48 -2.33 -29.36
CA HIS A 59 15.14 -1.34 -28.35
C HIS A 59 14.48 -2.04 -27.16
N SER A 60 15.08 -1.99 -25.97
CA SER A 60 14.44 -2.49 -24.75
C SER A 60 13.68 -1.36 -24.06
N LYS A 61 12.43 -1.63 -23.65
CA LYS A 61 11.57 -0.70 -22.93
C LYS A 61 11.54 -1.06 -21.44
N LYS A 62 11.85 -0.08 -20.59
CA LYS A 62 11.67 -0.19 -19.14
C LYS A 62 10.21 0.07 -18.78
N ILE A 63 9.56 -0.86 -18.07
CA ILE A 63 8.20 -0.72 -17.56
C ILE A 63 8.17 -0.91 -16.04
N PRO A 64 7.19 -0.33 -15.32
CA PRO A 64 7.06 -0.58 -13.90
C PRO A 64 6.63 -2.03 -13.66
N ALA A 65 7.22 -2.68 -12.67
CA ALA A 65 6.81 -4.03 -12.28
C ALA A 65 5.47 -3.97 -11.52
N GLN A 66 4.89 -5.14 -11.24
CA GLN A 66 3.67 -5.22 -10.45
C GLN A 66 3.93 -4.79 -8.99
N LEU A 67 3.10 -3.87 -8.49
CA LEU A 67 3.12 -3.44 -7.10
C LEU A 67 2.91 -4.63 -6.14
N PRO A 68 3.80 -4.85 -5.14
CA PRO A 68 3.53 -5.80 -4.07
C PRO A 68 2.36 -5.31 -3.21
N THR A 69 1.37 -6.17 -2.99
CA THR A 69 0.18 -5.87 -2.18
C THR A 69 -0.05 -6.96 -1.15
N PHE A 70 -0.72 -6.61 -0.04
CA PHE A 70 -1.08 -7.57 1.00
C PHE A 70 -2.05 -8.62 0.46
N TYR A 71 -2.95 -8.24 -0.46
CA TYR A 71 -3.78 -9.18 -1.22
C TYR A 71 -2.96 -10.23 -1.97
N ASN A 72 -1.91 -9.81 -2.72
CA ASN A 72 -1.05 -10.75 -3.46
C ASN A 72 -0.28 -11.69 -2.52
N PHE A 73 0.19 -11.17 -1.38
CA PHE A 73 0.81 -11.99 -0.34
C PHE A 73 -0.20 -12.99 0.25
N ALA A 74 -1.41 -12.55 0.59
CA ALA A 74 -2.49 -13.40 1.12
C ALA A 74 -2.80 -14.54 0.16
N LYS A 75 -2.96 -14.21 -1.13
CA LYS A 75 -3.19 -15.17 -2.21
C LYS A 75 -2.04 -16.18 -2.32
N LYS A 76 -0.79 -15.74 -2.18
CA LYS A 76 0.41 -16.61 -2.21
C LYS A 76 0.39 -17.65 -1.08
N ILE A 77 -0.03 -17.27 0.12
CA ILE A 77 -0.08 -18.18 1.28
C ILE A 77 -1.42 -18.91 1.43
N GLY A 78 -2.40 -18.63 0.56
CA GLY A 78 -3.71 -19.28 0.55
C GLY A 78 -4.68 -18.79 1.63
N VAL A 79 -4.57 -17.52 2.03
CA VAL A 79 -5.42 -16.91 3.07
C VAL A 79 -6.11 -15.65 2.53
N ASN A 80 -7.16 -15.19 3.22
CA ASN A 80 -7.80 -13.91 2.92
C ASN A 80 -6.98 -12.74 3.48
N GLU A 81 -7.07 -11.58 2.83
CA GLU A 81 -6.37 -10.35 3.29
C GLU A 81 -6.78 -9.96 4.72
N ASP A 82 -8.06 -10.12 5.07
CA ASP A 82 -8.56 -9.88 6.43
C ASP A 82 -7.81 -10.69 7.49
N THR A 83 -7.38 -11.92 7.15
CA THR A 83 -6.63 -12.78 8.06
C THR A 83 -5.27 -12.17 8.41
N ILE A 84 -4.58 -11.55 7.43
CA ILE A 84 -3.31 -10.83 7.66
C ILE A 84 -3.53 -9.66 8.61
N VAL A 85 -4.61 -8.90 8.41
CA VAL A 85 -4.96 -7.76 9.27
C VAL A 85 -5.27 -8.22 10.70
N VAL A 86 -5.95 -9.35 10.85
CA VAL A 86 -6.21 -9.96 12.16
C VAL A 86 -4.90 -10.40 12.82
N TRP A 87 -4.00 -11.07 12.09
CA TRP A 87 -2.71 -11.49 12.62
C TRP A 87 -1.86 -10.32 13.11
N ALA A 88 -1.83 -9.21 12.36
CA ALA A 88 -1.09 -8.00 12.76
C ALA A 88 -1.63 -7.34 14.05
N LYS A 89 -2.88 -7.62 14.43
CA LYS A 89 -3.50 -7.13 15.67
C LYS A 89 -3.28 -8.09 16.84
N VAL A 90 -3.25 -9.39 16.58
CA VAL A 90 -3.19 -10.43 17.62
C VAL A 90 -1.76 -10.80 18.00
N TYR A 91 -0.85 -10.82 17.02
CA TYR A 91 0.53 -11.29 17.17
C TYR A 91 1.51 -10.12 17.04
N PRO A 92 2.16 -9.66 18.13
CA PRO A 92 3.06 -8.51 18.10
C PRO A 92 4.25 -8.68 17.14
N GLU A 93 4.78 -9.90 17.03
CA GLU A 93 5.88 -10.23 16.12
C GLU A 93 5.48 -10.09 14.65
N PHE A 94 4.25 -10.51 14.32
CA PHE A 94 3.70 -10.32 12.99
C PHE A 94 3.36 -8.85 12.73
N SER A 95 2.92 -8.12 13.76
CA SER A 95 2.69 -6.67 13.68
C SER A 95 3.96 -5.91 13.28
N ALA A 96 5.10 -6.26 13.87
CA ALA A 96 6.40 -5.67 13.52
C ALA A 96 6.78 -5.97 12.06
N ALA A 97 6.66 -7.23 11.63
CA ALA A 97 6.92 -7.65 10.25
C ALA A 97 5.97 -6.97 9.24
N TYR A 98 4.69 -6.86 9.59
CA TYR A 98 3.66 -6.19 8.78
C TYR A 98 3.96 -4.70 8.60
N ASN A 99 4.43 -4.02 9.65
CA ASN A 99 4.84 -2.62 9.56
C ASN A 99 6.11 -2.45 8.70
N ALA A 100 7.08 -3.37 8.80
CA ALA A 100 8.24 -3.38 7.91
C ALA A 100 7.82 -3.55 6.44
N ALA A 101 6.92 -4.49 6.14
CA ALA A 101 6.37 -4.68 4.80
C ALA A 101 5.65 -3.43 4.26
N LYS A 102 4.95 -2.67 5.11
CA LYS A 102 4.36 -1.38 4.72
C LYS A 102 5.41 -0.34 4.32
N GLN A 103 6.55 -0.29 5.04
CA GLN A 103 7.64 0.61 4.67
C GLN A 103 8.27 0.21 3.33
N GLU A 104 8.47 -1.09 3.10
CA GLU A 104 8.95 -1.60 1.81
C GLU A 104 7.98 -1.28 0.66
N GLN A 105 6.67 -1.42 0.88
CA GLN A 105 5.66 -1.03 -0.11
C GLN A 105 5.71 0.46 -0.43
N LYS A 106 5.90 1.31 0.59
CA LYS A 106 6.06 2.76 0.42
C LYS A 106 7.34 3.09 -0.35
N GLN A 107 8.44 2.42 -0.02
CA GLN A 107 9.73 2.61 -0.69
C GLN A 107 9.64 2.19 -2.15
N TRP A 108 9.02 1.05 -2.45
CA TRP A 108 8.76 0.60 -3.81
C TRP A 108 7.99 1.66 -4.61
N LEU A 109 6.94 2.25 -4.02
CA LEU A 109 6.17 3.32 -4.66
C LEU A 109 7.05 4.55 -4.93
N ILE A 110 7.86 4.98 -3.96
CA ILE A 110 8.79 6.11 -4.15
C ILE A 110 9.73 5.86 -5.34
N GLU A 111 10.37 4.70 -5.39
CA GLU A 111 11.35 4.36 -6.42
C GLU A 111 10.71 4.32 -7.82
N VAL A 112 9.54 3.69 -7.94
CA VAL A 112 8.82 3.61 -9.21
C VAL A 112 8.26 4.97 -9.62
N GLY A 113 7.70 5.74 -8.69
CA GLY A 113 7.20 7.09 -8.95
C GLY A 113 8.30 8.05 -9.40
N ALA A 114 9.46 8.01 -8.74
CA ALA A 114 10.62 8.82 -9.08
C ALA A 114 11.25 8.43 -10.42
N SER A 115 11.10 7.18 -10.85
CA SER A 115 11.60 6.71 -12.15
C SER A 115 10.85 7.26 -13.37
N GLY A 116 9.69 7.92 -13.17
CA GLY A 116 8.87 8.47 -14.25
C GLY A 116 8.11 7.42 -15.08
N LEU A 117 8.14 6.14 -14.67
CA LEU A 117 7.52 5.03 -15.37
C LEU A 117 5.99 4.96 -15.22
N CYS A 118 5.45 5.59 -14.17
CA CYS A 118 4.01 5.61 -13.88
C CYS A 118 3.40 6.98 -14.18
N PRO A 119 2.16 7.06 -14.70
CA PRO A 119 1.44 8.33 -14.81
C PRO A 119 1.35 9.04 -13.45
N PRO A 120 1.75 10.33 -13.33
CA PRO A 120 1.82 11.02 -12.04
C PRO A 120 0.51 11.03 -11.25
N ALA A 121 -0.64 11.21 -11.93
CA ALA A 121 -1.95 11.23 -11.29
C ALA A 121 -2.30 9.88 -10.64
N SER A 122 -2.08 8.77 -11.36
CA SER A 122 -2.30 7.42 -10.84
C SER A 122 -1.36 7.11 -9.67
N PHE A 123 -0.09 7.51 -9.78
CA PHE A 123 0.88 7.36 -8.72
C PHE A 123 0.45 8.09 -7.44
N ILE A 124 0.08 9.38 -7.55
CA ILE A 124 -0.38 10.19 -6.42
C ILE A 124 -1.63 9.58 -5.77
N PHE A 125 -2.58 9.10 -6.58
CA PHE A 125 -3.80 8.46 -6.08
C PHE A 125 -3.47 7.19 -5.28
N ILE A 126 -2.63 6.31 -5.83
CA ILE A 126 -2.25 5.05 -5.17
C ILE A 126 -1.44 5.34 -3.90
N ALA A 127 -0.44 6.22 -3.97
CA ALA A 127 0.41 6.56 -2.84
C ALA A 127 -0.39 7.12 -1.66
N LYS A 128 -1.35 8.04 -1.91
CA LYS A 128 -2.20 8.64 -0.86
C LYS A 128 -3.17 7.65 -0.20
N ASN A 129 -3.59 6.60 -0.90
CA ASN A 129 -4.57 5.62 -0.40
C ASN A 129 -3.94 4.40 0.26
N ILE A 130 -2.76 3.97 -0.21
CA ILE A 130 -2.09 2.77 0.29
C ILE A 130 -1.08 3.10 1.38
N THR A 131 -0.43 4.26 1.30
CA THR A 131 0.61 4.69 2.26
C THR A 131 0.15 5.86 3.12
N ASP A 132 1.03 6.32 4.01
CA ASP A 132 0.86 7.50 4.86
C ASP A 132 1.22 8.83 4.15
N MET A 133 1.51 8.81 2.84
CA MET A 133 1.85 10.00 2.07
C MET A 133 0.66 10.95 1.92
N ARG A 134 0.93 12.26 2.04
CA ARG A 134 -0.07 13.31 1.91
C ARG A 134 0.49 14.49 1.16
N ASP A 135 -0.39 15.16 0.43
CA ASP A 135 -0.11 16.48 -0.09
C ASP A 135 -0.08 17.47 1.07
N LYS A 136 0.94 18.32 1.11
CA LYS A 136 0.99 19.45 2.03
C LYS A 136 0.86 20.71 1.20
N THR A 137 -0.12 21.53 1.53
CA THR A 137 -0.32 22.84 0.92
C THR A 137 0.01 23.89 1.97
N GLU A 138 0.89 24.82 1.59
CA GLU A 138 1.15 26.03 2.37
C GLU A 138 0.26 27.13 1.79
N GLN A 139 -0.49 27.81 2.65
CA GLN A 139 -1.40 28.87 2.26
C GLN A 139 -1.08 30.13 3.07
N ASP A 140 -0.64 31.18 2.37
CA ASP A 140 -0.47 32.50 2.97
C ASP A 140 -1.83 33.21 3.04
N ILE A 141 -2.38 33.32 4.25
CA ILE A 141 -3.62 34.07 4.47
C ILE A 141 -3.26 35.55 4.62
N ASN A 142 -3.58 36.36 3.60
CA ASN A 142 -3.45 37.81 3.69
C ASN A 142 -4.55 38.40 4.59
N VAL A 143 -4.16 39.10 5.66
CA VAL A 143 -5.06 39.65 6.71
C VAL A 143 -6.14 40.58 6.14
N LYS A 144 -5.90 41.25 5.01
CA LYS A 144 -6.88 42.13 4.36
C LYS A 144 -8.16 41.40 3.95
N THR A 145 -8.04 40.13 3.58
CA THR A 145 -9.19 39.28 3.22
C THR A 145 -10.03 38.94 4.47
N PHE A 146 -9.38 38.77 5.63
CA PHE A 146 -10.05 38.51 6.90
C PHE A 146 -10.85 39.72 7.40
N GLU A 147 -10.31 40.93 7.21
CA GLU A 147 -11.01 42.18 7.55
C GLU A 147 -12.25 42.41 6.69
N HIS A 148 -12.23 41.99 5.41
CA HIS A 148 -13.39 42.04 4.53
C HIS A 148 -14.50 41.10 5.01
N PHE A 149 -14.18 39.84 5.31
CA PHE A 149 -15.16 38.88 5.85
C PHE A 149 -15.74 39.31 7.21
N LYS A 150 -14.92 39.92 8.07
CA LYS A 150 -15.38 40.49 9.34
C LYS A 150 -16.36 41.64 9.12
N LYS A 151 -16.05 42.56 8.21
CA LYS A 151 -16.96 43.67 7.84
C LYS A 151 -18.27 43.18 7.22
N GLU A 152 -18.24 42.13 6.39
CA GLU A 152 -19.47 41.56 5.83
C GLU A 152 -20.31 40.85 6.89
N LYS A 153 -19.68 40.11 7.82
CA LYS A 153 -20.37 39.49 8.95
C LYS A 153 -21.04 40.53 9.85
N ASP A 154 -20.33 41.61 10.17
CA ASP A 154 -20.84 42.71 10.99
C ASP A 154 -21.96 43.50 10.26
N LYS A 155 -21.93 43.55 8.92
CA LYS A 155 -22.94 44.24 8.09
C LYS A 155 -24.25 43.46 7.94
N TYR A 156 -24.20 42.13 7.92
CA TYR A 156 -25.37 41.27 7.69
C TYR A 156 -25.84 40.46 8.92
N GLY A 157 -25.16 40.55 10.06
CA GLY A 157 -25.67 40.11 11.35
C GLY A 157 -25.94 38.60 11.48
N ILE A 158 -25.04 37.76 10.98
CA ILE A 158 -25.04 36.30 11.21
C ILE A 158 -23.90 35.93 12.16
#